data_AF-A0A3R7SXS1-F1
#
_entry.id   AF-A0A3R7SXS1-F1
#
_cell.length_a   1.000
_cell.length_b   1.000
_cell.length_c   1.000
_cell.angle_alpha   90.00
_cell.angle_beta   90.00
_cell.angle_gamma   90.00
#
_symmetry.space_group_name_H-M   'P 1'
#
loop_
_entity.id
_entity.type
_entity.pdbx_description
1 polymer ?
#
loop_
_entity_poly.entity_id
_entity_poly.type
_entity_poly.pdbx_seq_one_letter_code
_entity_poly.pdbx_strand_id
1 'polypeptide(L)'
;MRTLFFFIFFLFFSCKKTENLNNNIFKLNSSVIEIKNKNYTINDTLIIPYNKTLLINIGVTVNFKKNGLIINNGNLNIGKSNDSISLNYYKNKSSFFKGSIFLSNNNNFNLINNSILKIDNTYLKNISINSNKGSIIIDNSILEYCYINFSDEKLIIKNSIINKNLNSYLIKDCNNFILNNCLIINSEKLLKLKSTKKINIINNIFYTNNYVFEILENNDNFSFFNNLIVNNKNLIISNNDNNLNYYFINNTFDKNNTIIDINNLVNYDNSIISKNNIFNNNKPNFKLKNIKINNSYCISNNYNLKGYYNLLTDPIFININEFNYSLSDISPGLSLGTNNLNIGANINNIDIIKYLKY
;
A
#
# COMPACT_ATOMS: atom_id res chain seq x y z
N MET A 1 22.32 29.89 46.07
CA MET A 1 21.10 29.38 45.39
C MET A 1 20.63 30.21 44.18
N ARG A 2 21.03 31.47 43.97
CA ARG A 2 20.54 32.28 42.83
C ARG A 2 21.22 31.98 41.47
N THR A 3 22.42 31.44 41.45
CA THR A 3 23.16 31.09 40.22
C THR A 3 22.74 29.77 39.58
N LEU A 4 22.20 28.81 40.38
CA LEU A 4 21.73 27.52 39.87
C LEU A 4 20.44 27.65 39.04
N PHE A 5 19.59 28.64 39.36
CA PHE A 5 18.30 28.85 38.69
C PHE A 5 18.47 29.41 37.26
N PHE A 6 19.54 30.19 37.01
CA PHE A 6 19.83 30.73 35.68
C PHE A 6 20.35 29.66 34.70
N PHE A 7 21.08 28.65 35.18
CA PHE A 7 21.56 27.55 34.34
C PHE A 7 20.44 26.60 33.90
N ILE A 8 19.43 26.39 34.76
CA ILE A 8 18.25 25.59 34.45
C ILE A 8 17.39 26.28 33.38
N PHE A 9 17.29 27.62 33.39
CA PHE A 9 16.55 28.36 32.36
C PHE A 9 17.19 28.26 30.97
N PHE A 10 18.52 28.24 30.87
CA PHE A 10 19.21 28.04 29.57
C PHE A 10 19.06 26.62 29.01
N LEU A 11 18.89 25.61 29.87
CA LEU A 11 18.63 24.22 29.44
C LEU A 11 17.22 24.04 28.85
N PHE A 12 16.25 24.92 29.15
CA PHE A 12 14.89 24.85 28.63
C PHE A 12 14.67 25.56 27.28
N PHE A 13 15.63 26.38 26.81
CA PHE A 13 15.53 27.11 25.54
C PHE A 13 16.39 26.54 24.40
N SER A 14 16.59 25.22 24.37
CA SER A 14 16.97 24.54 23.13
C SER A 14 15.77 24.48 22.18
N CYS A 15 15.33 25.63 21.65
CA CYS A 15 14.41 25.68 20.52
C CYS A 15 15.06 24.95 19.35
N LYS A 16 14.56 23.76 18.98
CA LYS A 16 14.95 23.09 17.74
C LYS A 16 14.65 24.06 16.58
N LYS A 17 15.68 24.70 16.03
CA LYS A 17 15.53 25.61 14.88
C LYS A 17 14.93 24.83 13.72
N THR A 18 13.77 25.28 13.25
CA THR A 18 13.18 24.84 11.99
C THR A 18 13.69 25.73 10.86
N GLU A 19 14.18 25.12 9.78
CA GLU A 19 14.68 25.87 8.61
C GLU A 19 13.63 25.91 7.50
N ASN A 20 13.50 27.05 6.83
CA ASN A 20 12.63 27.14 5.65
C ASN A 20 13.36 26.55 4.44
N LEU A 21 12.77 25.55 3.79
CA LEU A 21 13.29 24.97 2.56
C LEU A 21 12.66 25.70 1.36
N ASN A 22 13.48 26.34 0.53
CA ASN A 22 13.03 27.14 -0.62
C ASN A 22 13.92 26.92 -1.85
N ASN A 23 13.54 27.54 -2.98
CA ASN A 23 14.23 27.36 -4.27
C ASN A 23 15.69 27.83 -4.29
N ASN A 24 16.16 28.61 -3.29
CA ASN A 24 17.55 29.06 -3.26
C ASN A 24 18.55 27.91 -3.13
N ILE A 25 18.13 26.73 -2.63
CA ILE A 25 19.01 25.56 -2.54
C ILE A 25 19.56 25.18 -3.92
N PHE A 26 18.79 25.38 -5.00
CA PHE A 26 19.19 25.04 -6.37
C PHE A 26 20.02 26.13 -7.09
N LYS A 27 20.31 27.26 -6.43
CA LYS A 27 21.20 28.30 -7.01
C LYS A 27 22.65 27.86 -7.07
N LEU A 28 23.04 26.90 -6.22
CA LEU A 28 24.34 26.27 -6.31
C LEU A 28 24.35 25.35 -7.55
N ASN A 29 25.37 25.47 -8.41
CA ASN A 29 25.48 24.68 -9.64
C ASN A 29 25.65 23.16 -9.43
N SER A 30 25.44 22.62 -8.23
CA SER A 30 25.49 21.18 -7.98
C SER A 30 24.32 20.45 -8.65
N SER A 31 24.59 19.31 -9.29
CA SER A 31 23.57 18.43 -9.86
C SER A 31 22.76 17.69 -8.79
N VAL A 32 23.34 17.53 -7.60
CA VAL A 32 22.74 16.86 -6.46
C VAL A 32 22.75 17.80 -5.26
N ILE A 33 21.63 17.86 -4.56
CA ILE A 33 21.46 18.60 -3.31
C ILE A 33 20.98 17.62 -2.26
N GLU A 34 21.61 17.66 -1.10
CA GLU A 34 21.32 16.74 -0.01
C GLU A 34 20.97 17.54 1.25
N ILE A 35 19.84 17.19 1.89
CA ILE A 35 19.42 17.77 3.17
C ILE A 35 19.48 16.70 4.27
N LYS A 36 20.04 17.06 5.44
CA LYS A 36 20.32 16.13 6.55
C LYS A 36 20.00 16.75 7.91
N ASN A 37 19.66 15.90 8.88
CA ASN A 37 19.75 16.13 10.33
C ASN A 37 19.07 17.41 10.87
N LYS A 38 18.00 17.88 10.22
CA LYS A 38 17.26 19.07 10.63
C LYS A 38 15.74 18.93 10.39
N ASN A 39 15.00 19.80 11.06
CA ASN A 39 13.57 20.00 10.80
C ASN A 39 13.42 21.11 9.77
N TYR A 40 12.77 20.81 8.65
CA TYR A 40 12.47 21.75 7.59
C TYR A 40 10.98 22.09 7.56
N THR A 41 10.69 23.31 7.14
CA THR A 41 9.33 23.75 6.84
C THR A 41 9.26 24.22 5.39
N ILE A 42 8.26 23.74 4.67
CA ILE A 42 7.92 24.21 3.33
C ILE A 42 6.69 25.12 3.49
N ASN A 43 6.91 26.43 3.34
CA ASN A 43 5.84 27.42 3.42
C ASN A 43 5.19 27.67 2.06
N ASP A 44 5.99 27.63 0.98
CA ASP A 44 5.61 27.95 -0.39
C ASP A 44 6.01 26.80 -1.34
N THR A 45 6.11 27.08 -2.65
CA THR A 45 6.49 26.09 -3.66
C THR A 45 8.01 25.89 -3.74
N LEU A 46 8.46 24.65 -3.54
CA LEU A 46 9.79 24.16 -3.85
C LEU A 46 9.77 23.45 -5.22
N ILE A 47 10.51 23.96 -6.19
CA ILE A 47 10.61 23.39 -7.53
C ILE A 47 11.98 22.73 -7.67
N ILE A 48 12.00 21.42 -7.90
CA ILE A 48 13.19 20.65 -8.25
C ILE A 48 13.35 20.76 -9.77
N PRO A 49 14.39 21.45 -10.29
CA PRO A 49 14.56 21.63 -11.73
C PRO A 49 14.89 20.31 -12.45
N TYR A 50 14.70 20.31 -13.77
CA TYR A 50 15.20 19.24 -14.63
C TYR A 50 16.70 18.99 -14.39
N ASN A 51 17.13 17.73 -14.52
CA ASN A 51 18.51 17.29 -14.31
C ASN A 51 19.10 17.54 -12.91
N LYS A 52 18.30 18.01 -11.95
CA LYS A 52 18.71 18.14 -10.55
C LYS A 52 18.13 17.00 -9.73
N THR A 53 18.86 16.61 -8.70
CA THR A 53 18.40 15.62 -7.72
C THR A 53 18.33 16.26 -6.35
N LEU A 54 17.17 16.15 -5.69
CA LEU A 54 17.02 16.46 -4.26
C LEU A 54 17.01 15.15 -3.47
N LEU A 55 17.94 15.04 -2.52
CA LEU A 55 18.07 13.93 -1.58
C LEU A 55 17.67 14.41 -0.19
N ILE A 56 16.62 13.80 0.36
CA ILE A 56 16.17 14.05 1.73
C ILE A 56 16.55 12.84 2.56
N ASN A 57 17.51 12.99 3.45
CA ASN A 57 18.04 11.85 4.20
C ASN A 57 17.16 11.43 5.36
N ILE A 58 17.42 10.21 5.83
CA ILE A 58 16.91 9.65 7.09
C ILE A 58 17.17 10.64 8.25
N GLY A 59 16.22 10.73 9.19
CA GLY A 59 16.25 11.64 10.33
C GLY A 59 15.78 13.07 10.04
N VAL A 60 15.41 13.39 8.80
CA VAL A 60 14.85 14.69 8.42
C VAL A 60 13.34 14.74 8.64
N THR A 61 12.85 15.77 9.33
CA THR A 61 11.41 16.06 9.38
C THR A 61 11.09 17.22 8.44
N VAL A 62 10.08 17.06 7.58
CA VAL A 62 9.58 18.09 6.68
C VAL A 62 8.12 18.38 6.99
N ASN A 63 7.84 19.60 7.43
CA ASN A 63 6.50 20.07 7.73
C ASN A 63 5.98 20.95 6.60
N PHE A 64 4.81 20.63 6.05
CA PHE A 64 4.12 21.42 5.04
C PHE A 64 3.16 22.38 5.74
N LYS A 65 3.35 23.69 5.56
CA LYS A 65 2.30 24.67 5.91
C LYS A 65 1.22 24.70 4.83
N LYS A 66 0.16 25.49 5.06
CA LYS A 66 -1.07 25.53 4.27
C LYS A 66 -0.88 25.60 2.75
N ASN A 67 0.18 26.27 2.26
CA ASN A 67 0.49 26.43 0.83
C ASN A 67 1.80 25.74 0.40
N GLY A 68 2.40 24.95 1.29
CA GLY A 68 3.66 24.28 1.01
C GLY A 68 3.48 23.20 -0.06
N LEU A 69 4.33 23.21 -1.08
CA LEU A 69 4.24 22.32 -2.24
C LEU A 69 5.63 21.96 -2.75
N ILE A 70 5.86 20.70 -3.13
CA ILE A 70 7.03 20.30 -3.91
C ILE A 70 6.59 19.98 -5.35
N ILE A 71 7.25 20.57 -6.34
CA ILE A 71 7.12 20.22 -7.76
C ILE A 71 8.43 19.54 -8.19
N ASN A 72 8.37 18.25 -8.46
CA ASN A 72 9.51 17.44 -8.89
C ASN A 72 9.58 17.32 -10.41
N ASN A 73 10.37 18.18 -11.06
CA ASN A 73 10.73 18.04 -12.49
C ASN A 73 12.06 17.31 -12.70
N GLY A 74 12.83 17.08 -11.63
CA GLY A 74 14.11 16.38 -11.62
C GLY A 74 13.98 14.99 -10.97
N ASN A 75 14.86 14.67 -10.02
CA ASN A 75 14.74 13.45 -9.21
C ASN A 75 14.53 13.83 -7.74
N LEU A 76 13.57 13.19 -7.08
CA LEU A 76 13.35 13.35 -5.65
C LEU A 76 13.50 11.99 -4.96
N ASN A 77 14.51 11.88 -4.09
CA ASN A 77 14.69 10.69 -3.26
C ASN A 77 14.54 11.07 -1.79
N ILE A 78 13.66 10.38 -1.07
CA ILE A 78 13.33 10.63 0.34
C ILE A 78 13.67 9.39 1.16
N GLY A 79 14.30 9.59 2.31
CA GLY A 79 14.63 8.56 3.30
C GLY A 79 15.67 7.55 2.81
N LYS A 80 16.57 7.98 1.93
CA LYS A 80 17.73 7.18 1.49
C LYS A 80 18.64 6.89 2.70
N SER A 81 18.86 5.61 3.00
CA SER A 81 19.91 5.12 3.91
C SER A 81 20.82 4.12 3.22
N ASN A 82 22.02 3.96 3.78
CA ASN A 82 22.92 2.87 3.43
C ASN A 82 22.54 1.56 4.16
N ASP A 83 21.74 1.64 5.23
CA ASP A 83 21.32 0.50 6.05
C ASP A 83 19.84 0.17 5.83
N SER A 84 19.48 -1.11 5.81
CA SER A 84 18.09 -1.57 5.81
C SER A 84 17.46 -1.31 7.18
N ILE A 85 16.70 -0.21 7.33
CA ILE A 85 16.00 0.07 8.57
C ILE A 85 14.72 -0.76 8.60
N SER A 86 14.53 -1.63 9.59
CA SER A 86 13.28 -2.39 9.73
C SER A 86 12.13 -1.47 10.16
N LEU A 87 10.96 -1.62 9.54
CA LEU A 87 9.69 -1.00 9.99
C LEU A 87 9.26 -1.42 11.42
N ASN A 88 10.02 -2.30 12.11
CA ASN A 88 9.80 -2.75 13.50
C ASN A 88 9.61 -1.64 14.54
N TYR A 89 9.87 -0.38 14.19
CA TYR A 89 9.63 0.79 15.04
C TYR A 89 8.17 1.28 15.08
N TYR A 90 7.24 0.65 14.35
CA TYR A 90 5.83 1.08 14.31
C TYR A 90 5.10 1.02 15.67
N LYS A 91 5.45 0.08 16.57
CA LYS A 91 4.68 -0.18 17.80
C LYS A 91 5.00 0.73 18.98
N ASN A 92 6.21 1.30 19.03
CA ASN A 92 6.60 2.20 20.11
C ASN A 92 6.48 3.63 19.61
N LYS A 93 5.48 4.37 20.12
CA LYS A 93 5.24 5.83 20.08
C LYS A 93 6.11 6.62 19.08
N SER A 94 5.47 7.48 18.28
CA SER A 94 5.98 8.46 17.30
C SER A 94 7.43 9.02 17.41
N SER A 95 8.09 8.93 18.56
CA SER A 95 9.49 9.26 18.84
C SER A 95 10.56 8.33 18.25
N PHE A 96 10.23 7.19 17.62
CA PHE A 96 11.24 6.22 17.14
C PHE A 96 11.36 6.02 15.62
N PHE A 97 10.67 6.82 14.80
CA PHE A 97 10.97 6.82 13.37
C PHE A 97 12.36 7.41 13.15
N LYS A 98 13.34 6.54 12.89
CA LYS A 98 14.63 6.97 12.32
C LYS A 98 14.44 7.54 10.91
N GLY A 99 13.33 7.22 10.23
CA GLY A 99 13.00 7.64 8.87
C GLY A 99 12.78 9.14 8.67
N SER A 100 12.66 9.56 7.41
CA SER A 100 12.18 10.92 7.12
C SER A 100 10.69 11.03 7.47
N ILE A 101 10.27 12.14 8.06
CA ILE A 101 8.89 12.35 8.51
C ILE A 101 8.29 13.52 7.74
N PHE A 102 7.20 13.28 7.01
CA PHE A 102 6.50 14.31 6.25
C PHE A 102 5.11 14.51 6.85
N LEU A 103 4.85 15.70 7.36
CA LEU A 103 3.59 16.05 8.01
C LEU A 103 2.94 17.23 7.28
N SER A 104 1.67 17.08 6.94
CA SER A 104 0.82 18.20 6.51
C SER A 104 -0.32 18.43 7.51
N ASN A 105 -0.61 19.70 7.78
CA ASN A 105 -1.77 20.09 8.59
C ASN A 105 -3.07 20.20 7.77
N ASN A 106 -2.98 20.17 6.44
CA ASN A 106 -4.11 20.33 5.52
C ASN A 106 -4.17 19.18 4.49
N ASN A 107 -5.38 18.91 3.98
CA ASN A 107 -5.63 17.88 2.95
C ASN A 107 -5.29 18.32 1.51
N ASN A 108 -4.56 19.43 1.32
CA ASN A 108 -4.26 19.99 0.00
C ASN A 108 -2.95 19.44 -0.58
N PHE A 109 -2.87 19.33 -1.91
CA PHE A 109 -1.73 18.82 -2.69
C PHE A 109 -0.35 19.26 -2.17
N ASN A 110 0.47 18.30 -1.76
CA ASN A 110 1.80 18.57 -1.18
C ASN A 110 2.96 18.20 -2.12
N LEU A 111 2.77 17.25 -3.03
CA LEU A 111 3.80 16.79 -3.95
C LEU A 111 3.23 16.56 -5.35
N ILE A 112 3.76 17.28 -6.34
CA ILE A 112 3.53 17.07 -7.77
C ILE A 112 4.79 16.44 -8.36
N ASN A 113 4.66 15.22 -8.86
CA ASN A 113 5.73 14.47 -9.50
C ASN A 113 5.56 14.48 -11.03
N ASN A 114 6.61 14.92 -11.73
CA ASN A 114 6.67 14.92 -13.19
C ASN A 114 7.85 14.07 -13.71
N SER A 115 8.50 13.30 -12.84
CA SER A 115 9.73 12.54 -13.14
C SER A 115 9.87 11.37 -12.13
N ILE A 116 11.05 11.10 -11.59
CA ILE A 116 11.29 9.99 -10.66
C ILE A 116 11.14 10.45 -9.21
N LEU A 117 10.22 9.81 -8.50
CA LEU A 117 10.04 9.94 -7.06
C LEU A 117 10.33 8.60 -6.37
N LYS A 118 11.30 8.60 -5.46
CA LYS A 118 11.61 7.46 -4.58
C LYS A 118 11.39 7.84 -3.13
N ILE A 119 10.60 7.04 -2.43
CA ILE A 119 10.31 7.23 -1.01
C ILE A 119 10.65 5.93 -0.30
N ASP A 120 11.73 5.96 0.47
CA ASP A 120 12.25 4.81 1.20
C ASP A 120 12.22 5.14 2.70
N ASN A 121 11.95 4.16 3.56
CA ASN A 121 12.07 4.31 5.02
C ASN A 121 11.38 5.56 5.60
N THR A 122 10.21 5.94 5.08
CA THR A 122 9.60 7.24 5.36
C THR A 122 8.24 7.09 6.05
N TYR A 123 7.94 7.99 6.98
CA TYR A 123 6.60 8.16 7.53
C TYR A 123 5.93 9.38 6.88
N LEU A 124 4.93 9.12 6.04
CA LEU A 124 4.10 10.12 5.40
C LEU A 124 2.76 10.21 6.16
N LYS A 125 2.41 11.42 6.61
CA LYS A 125 1.11 11.69 7.25
C LYS A 125 0.40 12.87 6.59
N ASN A 126 -0.86 12.65 6.21
CA ASN A 126 -1.71 13.66 5.57
C ASN A 126 -1.12 14.22 4.26
N ILE A 127 -0.30 13.43 3.56
CA ILE A 127 0.37 13.86 2.33
C ILE A 127 -0.43 13.44 1.11
N SER A 128 -0.57 14.35 0.16
CA SER A 128 -1.15 14.07 -1.15
C SER A 128 -0.09 14.15 -2.24
N ILE A 129 0.02 13.07 -3.03
CA ILE A 129 0.97 12.89 -4.13
C ILE A 129 0.20 12.83 -5.44
N ASN A 130 0.47 13.77 -6.35
CA ASN A 130 -0.01 13.74 -7.72
C ASN A 130 1.15 13.44 -8.65
N SER A 131 1.03 12.44 -9.51
CA SER A 131 2.03 12.15 -10.52
C SER A 131 1.34 12.05 -11.87
N ASN A 132 1.47 13.10 -12.66
CA ASN A 132 0.96 13.11 -14.03
C ASN A 132 1.99 12.62 -15.02
N LYS A 133 3.27 12.59 -14.62
CA LYS A 133 4.38 12.04 -15.40
C LYS A 133 5.41 11.35 -14.51
N GLY A 134 6.04 10.30 -15.04
CA GLY A 134 7.17 9.59 -14.44
C GLY A 134 6.78 8.49 -13.43
N SER A 135 7.78 7.96 -12.73
CA SER A 135 7.62 6.77 -11.88
C SER A 135 7.64 7.10 -10.39
N ILE A 136 6.83 6.37 -9.63
CA ILE A 136 6.84 6.40 -8.16
C ILE A 136 7.25 5.03 -7.64
N ILE A 137 8.23 5.04 -6.74
CA ILE A 137 8.61 3.86 -5.94
C ILE A 137 8.51 4.23 -4.47
N ILE A 138 7.70 3.49 -3.74
CA ILE A 138 7.56 3.59 -2.29
C ILE A 138 7.98 2.26 -1.69
N ASP A 139 9.00 2.27 -0.84
CA ASP A 139 9.51 1.09 -0.15
C ASP A 139 9.61 1.34 1.35
N ASN A 140 9.30 0.31 2.13
CA ASN A 140 9.54 0.27 3.57
C ASN A 140 9.01 1.53 4.29
N SER A 141 7.82 1.98 3.91
CA SER A 141 7.27 3.27 4.34
C SER A 141 5.89 3.11 4.97
N ILE A 142 5.48 4.11 5.73
CA ILE A 142 4.14 4.19 6.31
C ILE A 142 3.41 5.36 5.70
N LEU A 143 2.21 5.07 5.19
CA LEU A 143 1.31 6.01 4.57
C LEU A 143 0.07 6.10 5.45
N GLU A 144 0.03 7.14 6.27
CA GLU A 144 -1.10 7.42 7.16
C GLU A 144 -1.88 8.61 6.61
N TYR A 145 -3.18 8.45 6.34
CA TYR A 145 -4.01 9.53 5.79
C TYR A 145 -3.45 10.15 4.49
N CYS A 146 -2.74 9.36 3.68
CA CYS A 146 -2.12 9.86 2.46
C CYS A 146 -3.01 9.60 1.26
N TYR A 147 -2.93 10.45 0.23
CA TYR A 147 -3.62 10.30 -1.06
C TYR A 147 -2.59 10.21 -2.21
N ILE A 148 -2.85 9.37 -3.21
CA ILE A 148 -2.00 9.20 -4.40
C ILE A 148 -2.91 9.23 -5.62
N ASN A 149 -2.69 10.21 -6.50
CA ASN A 149 -3.24 10.24 -7.85
C ASN A 149 -2.09 10.01 -8.83
N PHE A 150 -2.09 8.86 -9.48
CA PHE A 150 -1.01 8.44 -10.35
C PHE A 150 -1.52 8.15 -11.75
N SER A 151 -0.87 8.76 -12.73
CA SER A 151 -1.11 8.51 -14.15
C SER A 151 0.18 8.51 -14.94
N ASP A 152 0.87 7.36 -15.01
CA ASP A 152 1.94 7.12 -15.98
C ASP A 152 2.54 5.70 -15.91
N GLU A 153 3.74 5.51 -16.46
CA GLU A 153 4.55 4.30 -16.57
C GLU A 153 4.43 3.32 -15.40
N LYS A 154 4.85 3.70 -14.19
CA LYS A 154 5.07 2.72 -13.12
C LYS A 154 4.86 3.26 -11.71
N LEU A 155 3.98 2.59 -10.97
CA LEU A 155 3.81 2.78 -9.53
C LEU A 155 4.13 1.47 -8.80
N ILE A 156 5.12 1.50 -7.91
CA ILE A 156 5.47 0.38 -7.04
C ILE A 156 5.31 0.83 -5.59
N ILE A 157 4.53 0.08 -4.82
CA ILE A 157 4.48 0.20 -3.36
C ILE A 157 4.84 -1.17 -2.79
N LYS A 158 5.90 -1.24 -2.00
CA LYS A 158 6.35 -2.49 -1.41
C LYS A 158 6.76 -2.36 0.05
N ASN A 159 6.66 -3.47 0.79
CA ASN A 159 7.06 -3.56 2.19
C ASN A 159 6.47 -2.43 3.06
N SER A 160 5.26 -1.95 2.76
CA SER A 160 4.76 -0.69 3.32
C SER A 160 3.45 -0.89 4.08
N ILE A 161 3.19 -0.02 5.05
CA ILE A 161 1.92 0.01 5.79
C ILE A 161 1.07 1.16 5.25
N ILE A 162 -0.13 0.84 4.77
CA ILE A 162 -1.12 1.82 4.34
C ILE A 162 -2.26 1.77 5.36
N ASN A 163 -2.36 2.81 6.18
CA ASN A 163 -3.33 2.89 7.27
C ASN A 163 -4.21 4.12 7.11
N LYS A 164 -5.53 3.90 7.04
CA LYS A 164 -6.56 4.93 6.87
C LYS A 164 -6.26 5.90 5.73
N ASN A 165 -6.96 5.73 4.61
CA ASN A 165 -6.82 6.64 3.48
C ASN A 165 -7.90 7.74 3.53
N LEU A 166 -7.51 9.01 3.41
CA LEU A 166 -8.46 10.15 3.36
C LEU A 166 -9.32 10.12 2.10
N ASN A 167 -8.81 9.56 1.00
CA ASN A 167 -9.48 9.49 -0.31
C ASN A 167 -8.94 8.30 -1.12
N SER A 168 -9.75 7.61 -1.92
CA SER A 168 -9.28 6.48 -2.75
C SER A 168 -8.08 6.86 -3.62
N TYR A 169 -6.96 6.13 -3.51
CA TYR A 169 -5.86 6.23 -4.47
C TYR A 169 -6.41 6.04 -5.88
N LEU A 170 -6.19 7.01 -6.75
CA LEU A 170 -6.59 6.92 -8.14
C LEU A 170 -5.37 6.54 -8.96
N ILE A 171 -5.38 5.33 -9.52
CA ILE A 171 -4.35 4.84 -10.44
C ILE A 171 -5.02 4.72 -11.79
N LYS A 172 -4.66 5.62 -12.70
CA LYS A 172 -5.22 5.68 -14.04
C LYS A 172 -4.10 5.59 -15.08
N ASP A 173 -4.41 5.12 -16.29
CA ASP A 173 -3.49 5.15 -17.44
C ASP A 173 -2.10 4.56 -17.13
N CYS A 174 -2.04 3.56 -16.25
CA CYS A 174 -0.79 3.06 -15.71
C CYS A 174 -0.31 1.81 -16.48
N ASN A 175 0.94 1.79 -16.92
CA ASN A 175 1.47 0.61 -17.61
C ASN A 175 1.69 -0.56 -16.62
N ASN A 176 2.17 -0.27 -15.40
CA ASN A 176 2.44 -1.32 -14.42
C ASN A 176 2.28 -0.82 -12.98
N PHE A 177 1.25 -1.33 -12.29
CA PHE A 177 1.03 -1.15 -10.86
C PHE A 177 1.42 -2.41 -10.09
N ILE A 178 2.25 -2.24 -9.06
CA ILE A 178 2.70 -3.32 -8.18
C ILE A 178 2.45 -2.92 -6.72
N LEU A 179 1.68 -3.73 -6.00
CA LEU A 179 1.53 -3.70 -4.56
C LEU A 179 2.06 -5.01 -3.98
N ASN A 180 3.17 -4.95 -3.24
CA ASN A 180 3.86 -6.16 -2.79
C ASN A 180 4.25 -6.11 -1.31
N ASN A 181 3.89 -7.13 -0.53
CA ASN A 181 4.29 -7.22 0.88
C ASN A 181 3.83 -6.02 1.71
N CYS A 182 2.62 -5.52 1.44
CA CYS A 182 2.04 -4.39 2.14
C CYS A 182 0.96 -4.82 3.12
N LEU A 183 0.83 -4.06 4.21
CA LEU A 183 -0.26 -4.18 5.18
C LEU A 183 -1.24 -3.03 4.96
N ILE A 184 -2.46 -3.36 4.57
CA ILE A 184 -3.54 -2.42 4.29
C ILE A 184 -4.58 -2.57 5.40
N ILE A 185 -4.74 -1.51 6.20
CA ILE A 185 -5.66 -1.50 7.33
C ILE A 185 -6.57 -0.29 7.37
N ASN A 186 -7.79 -0.51 7.84
CA ASN A 186 -8.78 0.54 8.16
C ASN A 186 -9.04 1.51 7.00
N SER A 187 -8.99 1.02 5.76
CA SER A 187 -9.27 1.83 4.59
C SER A 187 -10.78 1.94 4.34
N GLU A 188 -11.27 3.16 4.14
CA GLU A 188 -12.66 3.38 3.73
C GLU A 188 -12.88 3.05 2.25
N LYS A 189 -11.98 3.51 1.37
CA LYS A 189 -11.90 3.17 -0.06
C LYS A 189 -10.43 3.24 -0.47
N LEU A 190 -9.76 2.12 -0.74
CA LEU A 190 -8.30 2.16 -0.93
C LEU A 190 -7.88 2.57 -2.35
N LEU A 191 -8.29 1.81 -3.37
CA LEU A 191 -7.71 1.88 -4.72
C LEU A 191 -8.79 1.91 -5.80
N LYS A 192 -8.80 2.96 -6.63
CA LYS A 192 -9.52 3.05 -7.90
C LYS A 192 -8.56 2.80 -9.04
N LEU A 193 -8.82 1.76 -9.83
CA LEU A 193 -7.97 1.33 -10.94
C LEU A 193 -8.69 1.57 -12.26
N LYS A 194 -8.12 2.41 -13.13
CA LYS A 194 -8.66 2.74 -14.46
C LYS A 194 -7.59 2.60 -15.52
N SER A 195 -7.91 2.12 -16.71
CA SER A 195 -7.00 2.14 -17.85
C SER A 195 -5.58 1.60 -17.55
N THR A 196 -5.48 0.60 -16.66
CA THR A 196 -4.21 0.08 -16.18
C THR A 196 -3.92 -1.28 -16.82
N LYS A 197 -2.78 -1.39 -17.51
CA LYS A 197 -2.43 -2.58 -18.30
C LYS A 197 -2.09 -3.77 -17.43
N LYS A 198 -1.22 -3.58 -16.42
CA LYS A 198 -0.76 -4.65 -15.55
C LYS A 198 -0.91 -4.27 -14.08
N ILE A 199 -1.73 -5.02 -13.36
CA ILE A 199 -1.97 -4.87 -11.93
C ILE A 199 -1.49 -6.13 -11.22
N ASN A 200 -0.50 -6.00 -10.33
CA ASN A 200 0.03 -7.11 -9.55
C ASN A 200 -0.09 -6.83 -8.06
N ILE A 201 -0.89 -7.62 -7.37
CA ILE A 201 -1.12 -7.55 -5.92
C ILE A 201 -0.60 -8.86 -5.31
N ILE A 202 0.56 -8.79 -4.65
CA ILE A 202 1.33 -9.96 -4.25
C ILE A 202 1.69 -9.90 -2.76
N ASN A 203 1.54 -11.01 -2.02
CA ASN A 203 2.02 -11.13 -0.63
C ASN A 203 1.47 -10.06 0.33
N ASN A 204 0.27 -9.52 0.11
CA ASN A 204 -0.28 -8.45 0.95
C ASN A 204 -1.23 -8.98 2.02
N ILE A 205 -1.46 -8.15 3.04
CA ILE A 205 -2.52 -8.34 4.03
C ILE A 205 -3.53 -7.20 3.91
N PHE A 206 -4.81 -7.57 3.74
CA PHE A 206 -5.94 -6.65 3.78
C PHE A 206 -6.78 -6.96 5.01
N TYR A 207 -6.76 -6.07 6.01
CA TYR A 207 -7.44 -6.28 7.28
C TYR A 207 -8.37 -5.12 7.65
N THR A 208 -9.60 -5.44 8.06
CA THR A 208 -10.61 -4.48 8.54
C THR A 208 -10.89 -3.29 7.60
N ASN A 209 -10.84 -3.51 6.28
CA ASN A 209 -11.16 -2.48 5.30
C ASN A 209 -12.64 -2.50 4.92
N ASN A 210 -13.22 -1.34 4.63
CA ASN A 210 -14.56 -1.25 4.08
C ASN A 210 -14.57 -1.63 2.58
N TYR A 211 -13.75 -0.96 1.77
CA TYR A 211 -13.59 -1.25 0.35
C TYR A 211 -12.12 -1.19 -0.03
N VAL A 212 -11.60 -2.24 -0.67
CA VAL A 212 -10.19 -2.27 -1.07
C VAL A 212 -10.02 -1.81 -2.52
N PHE A 213 -10.58 -2.53 -3.48
CA PHE A 213 -10.41 -2.24 -4.90
C PHE A 213 -11.74 -1.88 -5.57
N GLU A 214 -11.72 -0.78 -6.29
CA GLU A 214 -12.75 -0.38 -7.24
C GLU A 214 -12.13 -0.40 -8.63
N ILE A 215 -12.52 -1.38 -9.44
CA ILE A 215 -12.03 -1.58 -10.80
C ILE A 215 -12.96 -0.83 -11.75
N LEU A 216 -12.41 0.17 -12.42
CA LEU A 216 -13.07 0.98 -13.43
C LEU A 216 -12.75 0.43 -14.83
N GLU A 217 -13.11 1.17 -15.88
CA GLU A 217 -12.98 0.75 -17.29
C GLU A 217 -11.53 0.55 -17.78
N ASN A 218 -11.38 -0.27 -18.84
CA ASN A 218 -10.18 -0.42 -19.68
C ASN A 218 -8.92 -0.98 -18.98
N ASN A 219 -9.08 -1.85 -17.99
CA ASN A 219 -7.96 -2.58 -17.40
C ASN A 219 -7.73 -3.92 -18.14
N ASP A 220 -6.46 -4.34 -18.32
CA ASP A 220 -6.16 -5.56 -19.11
C ASP A 220 -5.95 -6.81 -18.24
N ASN A 221 -5.02 -6.76 -17.27
CA ASN A 221 -4.66 -7.92 -16.44
C ASN A 221 -4.60 -7.59 -14.95
N PHE A 222 -5.37 -8.33 -14.14
CA PHE A 222 -5.39 -8.24 -12.68
C PHE A 222 -4.89 -9.54 -12.05
N SER A 223 -3.69 -9.48 -11.47
CA SER A 223 -3.03 -10.59 -10.79
C SER A 223 -3.07 -10.40 -9.29
N PHE A 224 -3.62 -11.37 -8.57
CA PHE A 224 -3.84 -11.35 -7.12
C PHE A 224 -3.31 -12.64 -6.50
N PHE A 225 -2.08 -12.58 -6.00
CA PHE A 225 -1.31 -13.75 -5.60
C PHE A 225 -0.86 -13.73 -4.15
N ASN A 226 -1.08 -14.84 -3.45
CA ASN A 226 -0.54 -15.05 -2.12
C ASN A 226 -0.93 -13.98 -1.10
N ASN A 227 -2.17 -13.50 -1.14
CA ASN A 227 -2.65 -12.46 -0.22
C ASN A 227 -3.53 -13.04 0.89
N LEU A 228 -3.48 -12.41 2.07
CA LEU A 228 -4.36 -12.70 3.21
C LEU A 228 -5.40 -11.59 3.38
N ILE A 229 -6.68 -11.94 3.39
CA ILE A 229 -7.80 -10.99 3.34
C ILE A 229 -8.76 -11.32 4.48
N VAL A 230 -8.77 -10.49 5.51
CA VAL A 230 -9.46 -10.79 6.77
C VAL A 230 -10.40 -9.65 7.16
N ASN A 231 -11.67 -10.00 7.42
CA ASN A 231 -12.67 -9.09 7.99
C ASN A 231 -12.88 -7.79 7.19
N ASN A 232 -12.89 -7.88 5.86
CA ASN A 232 -13.19 -6.74 4.99
C ASN A 232 -14.67 -6.75 4.60
N LYS A 233 -15.27 -5.56 4.42
CA LYS A 233 -16.67 -5.47 3.96
C LYS A 233 -16.79 -5.86 2.49
N ASN A 234 -16.01 -5.25 1.60
CA ASN A 234 -15.89 -5.67 0.21
C ASN A 234 -14.43 -5.59 -0.26
N LEU A 235 -13.90 -6.65 -0.88
CA LEU A 235 -12.53 -6.63 -1.42
C LEU A 235 -12.49 -6.00 -2.82
N ILE A 236 -13.22 -6.53 -3.79
CA ILE A 236 -13.23 -6.01 -5.19
C ILE A 236 -14.65 -5.65 -5.60
N ILE A 237 -14.81 -4.47 -6.19
CA ILE A 237 -16.02 -4.00 -6.85
C ILE A 237 -15.71 -3.57 -8.29
N SER A 238 -16.50 -4.01 -9.26
CA SER A 238 -16.45 -3.54 -10.65
C SER A 238 -17.87 -3.39 -11.20
N ASN A 239 -18.23 -2.19 -11.64
CA ASN A 239 -19.56 -1.90 -12.19
C ASN A 239 -19.56 -1.59 -13.69
N ASN A 240 -18.42 -1.75 -14.38
CA ASN A 240 -18.24 -1.33 -15.76
C ASN A 240 -17.81 -2.48 -16.68
N ASP A 241 -18.02 -2.26 -17.97
CA ASP A 241 -17.61 -3.06 -19.12
C ASP A 241 -16.08 -3.27 -19.15
N ASN A 242 -15.64 -4.37 -18.55
CA ASN A 242 -14.24 -4.69 -18.40
C ASN A 242 -13.91 -6.02 -19.07
N ASN A 243 -13.15 -5.95 -20.17
CA ASN A 243 -12.49 -7.12 -20.77
C ASN A 243 -11.23 -7.51 -19.97
N LEU A 244 -11.34 -7.51 -18.63
CA LEU A 244 -10.24 -7.75 -17.70
C LEU A 244 -10.10 -9.24 -17.40
N ASN A 245 -8.89 -9.76 -17.49
CA ASN A 245 -8.57 -11.10 -17.01
C ASN A 245 -8.15 -11.04 -15.53
N TYR A 246 -8.87 -11.79 -14.70
CA TYR A 246 -8.59 -11.87 -13.26
C TYR A 246 -7.93 -13.21 -12.90
N TYR A 247 -6.81 -13.14 -12.20
CA TYR A 247 -6.08 -14.30 -11.68
C TYR A 247 -5.97 -14.21 -10.17
N PHE A 248 -6.67 -15.08 -9.46
CA PHE A 248 -6.62 -15.21 -8.01
C PHE A 248 -5.95 -16.54 -7.67
N ILE A 249 -4.69 -16.50 -7.19
CA ILE A 249 -3.94 -17.73 -6.89
C ILE A 249 -3.37 -17.70 -5.48
N ASN A 250 -3.52 -18.78 -4.72
CA ASN A 250 -2.97 -18.97 -3.37
C ASN A 250 -3.41 -17.88 -2.37
N ASN A 251 -4.67 -17.44 -2.39
CA ASN A 251 -5.15 -16.44 -1.43
C ASN A 251 -5.98 -17.06 -0.32
N THR A 252 -5.95 -16.46 0.88
CA THR A 252 -6.83 -16.83 1.99
C THR A 252 -7.79 -15.68 2.28
N PHE A 253 -9.10 -15.94 2.17
CA PHE A 253 -10.18 -15.03 2.48
C PHE A 253 -10.92 -15.51 3.71
N ASP A 254 -10.86 -14.75 4.81
CA ASP A 254 -11.50 -15.09 6.08
C ASP A 254 -12.45 -13.98 6.57
N LYS A 255 -13.69 -14.35 6.93
CA LYS A 255 -14.68 -13.46 7.58
C LYS A 255 -15.01 -12.19 6.79
N ASN A 256 -14.87 -12.20 5.46
CA ASN A 256 -15.23 -11.06 4.63
C ASN A 256 -16.75 -11.04 4.36
N ASN A 257 -17.32 -9.85 4.21
CA ASN A 257 -18.74 -9.75 3.87
C ASN A 257 -18.97 -10.04 2.38
N THR A 258 -18.20 -9.46 1.45
CA THR A 258 -18.16 -9.88 0.04
C THR A 258 -16.71 -9.90 -0.45
N ILE A 259 -16.31 -10.91 -1.23
CA ILE A 259 -14.96 -10.93 -1.81
C ILE A 259 -14.98 -10.23 -3.18
N ILE A 260 -15.86 -10.66 -4.07
CA ILE A 260 -15.96 -10.09 -5.42
C ILE A 260 -17.40 -9.70 -5.70
N ASP A 261 -17.60 -8.43 -6.07
CA ASP A 261 -18.87 -7.89 -6.56
C ASP A 261 -18.63 -7.29 -7.96
N ILE A 262 -18.93 -8.06 -9.01
CA ILE A 262 -18.76 -7.64 -10.41
C ILE A 262 -20.10 -7.67 -11.11
N ASN A 263 -20.52 -6.51 -11.59
CA ASN A 263 -21.78 -6.31 -12.27
C ASN A 263 -21.55 -5.76 -13.68
N ASN A 264 -21.10 -6.61 -14.61
CA ASN A 264 -20.85 -6.20 -15.99
C ASN A 264 -22.16 -5.98 -16.75
N LEU A 265 -22.22 -4.94 -17.59
CA LEU A 265 -23.39 -4.65 -18.41
C LEU A 265 -23.49 -5.63 -19.59
N VAL A 266 -22.36 -5.98 -20.18
CA VAL A 266 -22.25 -6.92 -21.31
C VAL A 266 -21.67 -8.27 -20.87
N ASN A 267 -22.09 -9.36 -21.54
CA ASN A 267 -21.47 -10.68 -21.41
C ASN A 267 -20.10 -10.68 -22.09
N TYR A 268 -19.06 -10.93 -21.32
CA TYR A 268 -17.71 -11.16 -21.83
C TYR A 268 -17.37 -12.65 -21.77
N ASP A 269 -16.60 -13.14 -22.74
CA ASP A 269 -16.05 -14.49 -22.71
C ASP A 269 -14.99 -14.66 -21.61
N ASN A 270 -14.52 -13.56 -21.03
CA ASN A 270 -13.57 -13.57 -19.94
C ASN A 270 -14.13 -14.27 -18.70
N SER A 271 -13.23 -14.96 -18.00
CA SER A 271 -13.54 -15.61 -16.73
C SER A 271 -12.52 -15.21 -15.67
N ILE A 272 -12.97 -15.27 -14.42
CA ILE A 272 -12.08 -15.20 -13.26
C ILE A 272 -11.46 -16.57 -13.08
N ILE A 273 -10.14 -16.64 -13.12
CA ILE A 273 -9.38 -17.85 -12.80
C ILE A 273 -9.03 -17.80 -11.32
N SER A 274 -9.61 -18.71 -10.55
CA SER A 274 -9.42 -18.83 -9.11
C SER A 274 -8.80 -20.20 -8.81
N LYS A 275 -7.60 -20.22 -8.24
CA LYS A 275 -6.85 -21.46 -8.01
C LYS A 275 -6.19 -21.49 -6.64
N ASN A 276 -6.22 -22.65 -5.98
CA ASN A 276 -5.57 -22.86 -4.68
C ASN A 276 -6.00 -21.82 -3.62
N ASN A 277 -7.24 -21.34 -3.65
CA ASN A 277 -7.72 -20.31 -2.71
C ASN A 277 -8.49 -20.95 -1.54
N ILE A 278 -8.45 -20.30 -0.38
CA ILE A 278 -9.27 -20.66 0.78
C ILE A 278 -10.32 -19.58 1.03
N PHE A 279 -11.58 -19.99 1.14
CA PHE A 279 -12.75 -19.14 1.38
C PHE A 279 -13.44 -19.54 2.69
N ASN A 280 -12.95 -18.98 3.82
CA ASN A 280 -13.40 -19.32 5.17
C ASN A 280 -14.39 -18.28 5.72
N ASN A 281 -15.55 -18.70 6.21
CA ASN A 281 -16.50 -17.88 6.96
C ASN A 281 -16.91 -16.54 6.30
N ASN A 282 -16.84 -16.43 4.98
CA ASN A 282 -17.25 -15.22 4.26
C ASN A 282 -18.77 -15.23 4.06
N LYS A 283 -19.47 -14.10 4.04
CA LYS A 283 -20.95 -14.12 3.88
C LYS A 283 -21.37 -14.54 2.45
N PRO A 284 -21.40 -13.67 1.42
CA PRO A 284 -21.21 -14.17 0.05
C PRO A 284 -19.75 -14.13 -0.38
N ASN A 285 -19.27 -15.23 -0.98
CA ASN A 285 -17.98 -15.21 -1.69
C ASN A 285 -18.06 -14.32 -2.94
N PHE A 286 -19.10 -14.49 -3.76
CA PHE A 286 -19.18 -13.85 -5.08
C PHE A 286 -20.58 -13.32 -5.39
N LYS A 287 -20.64 -12.11 -5.95
CA LYS A 287 -21.81 -11.55 -6.64
C LYS A 287 -21.36 -11.20 -8.06
N LEU A 288 -21.72 -12.04 -9.02
CA LEU A 288 -21.22 -11.94 -10.39
C LEU A 288 -22.40 -11.85 -11.35
N LYS A 289 -22.38 -10.84 -12.23
CA LYS A 289 -23.26 -10.71 -13.38
C LYS A 289 -22.43 -10.66 -14.64
N ASN A 290 -22.81 -11.44 -15.64
CA ASN A 290 -22.21 -11.43 -16.99
C ASN A 290 -20.70 -11.73 -17.02
N ILE A 291 -20.22 -12.48 -16.02
CA ILE A 291 -18.86 -13.02 -15.92
C ILE A 291 -18.90 -14.37 -15.19
N LYS A 292 -18.06 -15.32 -15.59
CA LYS A 292 -17.94 -16.64 -14.94
C LYS A 292 -16.71 -16.68 -14.04
N ILE A 293 -16.75 -17.50 -13.01
CA ILE A 293 -15.60 -17.86 -12.18
C ILE A 293 -15.30 -19.35 -12.29
N ASN A 294 -14.06 -19.68 -12.58
CA ASN A 294 -13.54 -21.04 -12.65
C ASN A 294 -12.66 -21.28 -11.43
N ASN A 295 -13.19 -21.97 -10.42
CA ASN A 295 -12.40 -22.35 -9.25
C ASN A 295 -11.70 -23.69 -9.49
N SER A 296 -10.47 -23.84 -9.01
CA SER A 296 -9.77 -25.11 -9.03
C SER A 296 -8.92 -25.28 -7.77
N TYR A 297 -8.98 -26.46 -7.15
CA TYR A 297 -8.19 -26.77 -5.94
C TYR A 297 -8.46 -25.78 -4.79
N CYS A 298 -9.71 -25.33 -4.65
CA CYS A 298 -10.10 -24.35 -3.62
C CYS A 298 -10.85 -25.03 -2.46
N ILE A 299 -10.77 -24.44 -1.27
CA ILE A 299 -11.61 -24.81 -0.11
C ILE A 299 -12.58 -23.69 0.21
N SER A 300 -13.83 -24.05 0.49
CA SER A 300 -14.77 -23.18 1.19
C SER A 300 -15.51 -23.97 2.26
N ASN A 301 -15.88 -23.34 3.36
CA ASN A 301 -16.61 -24.02 4.44
C ASN A 301 -18.11 -23.74 4.48
N ASN A 302 -18.59 -22.84 3.62
CA ASN A 302 -19.99 -22.39 3.66
C ASN A 302 -20.62 -22.22 2.28
N TYR A 303 -19.91 -22.58 1.21
CA TYR A 303 -20.39 -22.42 -0.15
C TYR A 303 -19.80 -23.47 -1.09
N ASN A 304 -20.63 -24.09 -1.92
CA ASN A 304 -20.15 -25.02 -2.94
C ASN A 304 -19.53 -24.26 -4.12
N LEU A 305 -18.21 -24.38 -4.29
CA LEU A 305 -17.47 -23.69 -5.35
C LEU A 305 -17.59 -24.40 -6.70
N LYS A 306 -18.03 -23.67 -7.74
CA LYS A 306 -18.05 -24.19 -9.11
C LYS A 306 -16.63 -24.39 -9.65
N GLY A 307 -16.39 -25.54 -10.27
CA GLY A 307 -15.13 -25.90 -10.95
C GLY A 307 -14.61 -27.27 -10.53
N TYR A 308 -13.30 -27.48 -10.55
CA TYR A 308 -12.67 -28.80 -10.37
C TYR A 308 -11.90 -28.92 -9.06
N TYR A 309 -11.94 -30.09 -8.42
CA TYR A 309 -11.14 -30.39 -7.23
C TYR A 309 -11.32 -29.40 -6.07
N ASN A 310 -12.52 -28.83 -5.93
CA ASN A 310 -12.87 -27.97 -4.80
C ASN A 310 -13.41 -28.82 -3.65
N LEU A 311 -13.14 -28.44 -2.40
CA LEU A 311 -13.72 -29.09 -1.22
C LEU A 311 -14.64 -28.13 -0.47
N LEU A 312 -15.78 -28.65 -0.01
CA LEU A 312 -16.69 -27.99 0.92
C LEU A 312 -16.40 -28.51 2.33
N THR A 313 -15.48 -27.86 3.04
CA THR A 313 -15.01 -28.29 4.36
C THR A 313 -14.32 -27.14 5.09
N ASP A 314 -14.17 -27.26 6.42
CA ASP A 314 -13.47 -26.27 7.22
C ASP A 314 -11.95 -26.31 6.99
N PRO A 315 -11.30 -25.20 6.61
CA PRO A 315 -9.86 -25.10 6.66
C PRO A 315 -9.41 -25.04 8.12
N ILE A 316 -8.59 -26.00 8.57
CA ILE A 316 -8.07 -26.02 9.93
C ILE A 316 -6.73 -25.28 9.96
N PHE A 317 -6.75 -24.02 10.41
CA PHE A 317 -5.55 -23.19 10.58
C PHE A 317 -4.85 -23.47 11.92
N ILE A 318 -3.55 -23.15 12.00
CA ILE A 318 -2.77 -23.29 13.24
C ILE A 318 -3.29 -22.34 14.33
N ASN A 319 -3.34 -21.02 14.07
CA ASN A 319 -3.85 -20.05 15.04
C ASN A 319 -4.26 -18.74 14.37
N ILE A 320 -5.55 -18.60 14.05
CA ILE A 320 -6.08 -17.40 13.40
C ILE A 320 -5.99 -16.15 14.28
N ASN A 321 -6.01 -16.29 15.61
CA ASN A 321 -5.98 -15.16 16.54
C ASN A 321 -4.60 -14.48 16.54
N GLU A 322 -3.55 -15.21 16.22
CA GLU A 322 -2.18 -14.70 16.04
C GLU A 322 -1.84 -14.38 14.58
N PHE A 323 -2.85 -14.31 13.71
CA PHE A 323 -2.69 -14.20 12.25
C PHE A 323 -1.83 -15.34 11.64
N ASN A 324 -1.71 -16.48 12.30
CA ASN A 324 -1.07 -17.66 11.74
C ASN A 324 -2.09 -18.49 10.94
N TYR A 325 -2.33 -18.05 9.70
CA TYR A 325 -3.20 -18.70 8.72
C TYR A 325 -2.51 -19.85 7.96
N SER A 326 -1.39 -20.36 8.46
CA SER A 326 -0.83 -21.63 7.97
C SER A 326 -1.82 -22.76 8.30
N LEU A 327 -1.92 -23.75 7.40
CA LEU A 327 -2.75 -24.93 7.64
C LEU A 327 -2.09 -25.83 8.68
N SER A 328 -2.90 -26.40 9.58
CA SER A 328 -2.47 -27.47 10.47
C SER A 328 -2.30 -28.78 9.72
N ASP A 329 -1.55 -29.72 10.30
CA ASP A 329 -1.27 -31.02 9.68
C ASP A 329 -2.52 -31.89 9.47
N ILE A 330 -3.59 -31.62 10.22
CA ILE A 330 -4.88 -32.31 10.11
C ILE A 330 -5.84 -31.62 9.13
N SER A 331 -5.43 -30.49 8.54
CA SER A 331 -6.30 -29.71 7.67
C SER A 331 -6.58 -30.45 6.36
N PRO A 332 -7.85 -30.53 5.91
CA PRO A 332 -8.19 -31.14 4.63
C PRO A 332 -7.65 -30.35 3.41
N GLY A 333 -7.15 -29.13 3.62
CA GLY A 333 -6.48 -28.34 2.59
C GLY A 333 -5.00 -28.63 2.41
N LEU A 334 -4.40 -29.42 3.31
CA LEU A 334 -2.99 -29.77 3.20
C LEU A 334 -2.77 -30.59 1.93
N SER A 335 -1.79 -30.21 1.11
CA SER A 335 -1.48 -30.85 -0.19
C SER A 335 -2.60 -30.86 -1.24
N LEU A 336 -3.71 -30.12 -1.04
CA LEU A 336 -4.78 -30.03 -2.04
C LEU A 336 -4.33 -29.24 -3.29
N GLY A 337 -3.34 -28.36 -3.17
CA GLY A 337 -2.95 -27.46 -4.26
C GLY A 337 -2.18 -28.17 -5.37
N THR A 338 -2.18 -27.58 -6.55
CA THR A 338 -1.43 -28.15 -7.67
C THR A 338 0.07 -28.22 -7.41
N ASN A 339 0.71 -29.26 -7.94
CA ASN A 339 2.14 -29.56 -7.73
C ASN A 339 2.49 -29.84 -6.26
N ASN A 340 1.58 -30.45 -5.51
CA ASN A 340 1.73 -30.78 -4.09
C ASN A 340 2.02 -29.55 -3.21
N LEU A 341 1.57 -28.36 -3.63
CA LEU A 341 1.65 -27.15 -2.82
C LEU A 341 0.43 -27.05 -1.89
N ASN A 342 0.62 -26.46 -0.71
CA ASN A 342 -0.52 -26.09 0.13
C ASN A 342 -1.34 -24.97 -0.53
N ILE A 343 -2.65 -25.02 -0.34
CA ILE A 343 -3.57 -23.97 -0.79
C ILE A 343 -3.57 -22.78 0.20
N GLY A 344 -4.14 -21.67 -0.23
CA GLY A 344 -4.23 -20.45 0.55
C GLY A 344 -2.94 -19.64 0.56
N ALA A 345 -2.96 -18.55 1.30
CA ALA A 345 -1.81 -17.68 1.48
C ALA A 345 -0.68 -18.41 2.22
N ASN A 346 0.47 -18.54 1.57
CA ASN A 346 1.73 -18.87 2.20
C ASN A 346 2.20 -17.67 3.04
N ILE A 347 1.91 -17.75 4.33
CA ILE A 347 2.20 -16.70 5.32
C ILE A 347 3.71 -16.44 5.46
N ASN A 348 4.56 -17.43 5.21
CA ASN A 348 6.02 -17.26 5.27
C ASN A 348 6.56 -16.31 4.20
N ASN A 349 5.80 -16.07 3.14
CA ASN A 349 6.14 -15.12 2.08
C ASN A 349 5.56 -13.71 2.32
N ILE A 350 4.84 -13.49 3.43
CA ILE A 350 4.21 -12.21 3.80
C ILE A 350 4.98 -11.62 5.00
N ASP A 351 6.14 -11.01 4.76
CA ASP A 351 7.00 -10.51 5.84
C ASP A 351 6.32 -9.43 6.69
N ILE A 352 5.39 -8.67 6.10
CA ILE A 352 4.65 -7.59 6.77
C ILE A 352 3.73 -8.12 7.89
N ILE A 353 3.47 -9.44 7.96
CA ILE A 353 2.61 -10.02 8.99
C ILE A 353 3.13 -9.81 10.42
N LYS A 354 4.45 -9.63 10.57
CA LYS A 354 5.08 -9.36 11.88
C LYS A 354 4.55 -8.09 12.56
N TYR A 355 3.90 -7.18 11.81
CA TYR A 355 3.28 -5.98 12.37
C TYR A 355 1.91 -6.24 13.00
N LEU A 356 1.27 -7.37 12.69
CA LEU A 356 -0.02 -7.79 13.26
C LEU A 356 0.14 -8.66 14.50
N LYS A 357 1.25 -9.39 14.62
CA LYS A 357 1.61 -10.13 15.84
C LYS A 357 1.97 -9.13 16.95
N TYR A 358 1.27 -9.18 18.09
CA TYR A 358 1.35 -8.35 19.32
C TYR A 358 0.30 -7.23 19.47
#